data_AF-A0A849WZ32-F1
#
_entry.id   AF-A0A849WZ32-F1
#
_cell.length_a   1.000
_cell.length_b   1.000
_cell.length_c   1.000
_cell.angle_alpha   90.00
_cell.angle_beta   90.00
_cell.angle_gamma   90.00
#
_symmetry.space_group_name_H-M   'P 1'
#
loop_
_entity.id
_entity.type
_entity.pdbx_description
1 polymer ?
#
loop_
_entity_poly.entity_id
_entity_poly.type
_entity_poly.pdbx_seq_one_letter_code
_entity_poly.pdbx_strand_id
1 'polypeptide(L)' 'KGIQEWLGFYLKSPLTKDGLKPEHDLNVQFLKLQNTLRFIGKEELINHLGLTYYGHDEKEASRIGN' A
#
# COMPACT_ATOMS: atom_id res chain seq x y z
N LYS A 1 -5.31 20.15 0.00
CA LYS A 1 -6.26 19.19 0.61
C LYS A 1 -5.87 17.81 0.13
N GLY A 2 -5.38 16.93 1.01
CA GLY A 2 -5.00 15.56 0.66
C GLY A 2 -6.13 14.59 1.00
N ILE A 3 -6.46 13.68 0.09
CA ILE A 3 -7.42 12.60 0.35
C ILE A 3 -6.62 11.44 0.96
N GLN A 4 -7.03 10.97 2.13
CA GLN A 4 -6.37 9.84 2.81
C GLN A 4 -7.01 8.52 2.36
N GLU A 5 -6.75 8.13 1.11
CA GLU A 5 -7.34 6.93 0.49
C GLU A 5 -7.02 5.63 1.25
N TRP A 6 -5.90 5.60 1.98
CA TRP A 6 -5.46 4.47 2.80
C TRP A 6 -6.31 4.23 4.07
N LEU A 7 -7.19 5.16 4.43
CA LEU A 7 -8.20 4.94 5.48
C LEU A 7 -9.45 4.21 4.97
N GLY A 8 -9.50 3.85 3.67
CA GLY A 8 -10.62 3.15 3.05
C GLY A 8 -11.04 1.87 3.78
N PHE A 9 -10.10 1.19 4.45
CA PHE A 9 -10.36 -0.01 5.25
C PHE A 9 -11.48 0.15 6.31
N TYR A 10 -11.62 1.35 6.88
CA TYR A 10 -12.62 1.61 7.92
C TYR A 10 -13.94 2.18 7.37
N LEU A 11 -14.03 2.46 6.07
CA LEU A 11 -15.16 3.16 5.45
C LEU A 11 -15.96 2.23 4.54
N LYS A 12 -17.29 2.29 4.63
CA LYS A 12 -18.17 1.58 3.69
C LYS A 12 -18.07 2.13 2.26
N SER A 13 -17.82 3.43 2.14
CA SER A 13 -17.63 4.14 0.86
C SER A 13 -16.30 4.91 0.90
N PRO A 14 -15.21 4.28 0.44
CA PRO A 14 -13.88 4.89 0.45
C PRO A 14 -13.85 6.17 -0.39
N LEU A 15 -13.27 7.24 0.18
CA LEU A 15 -12.97 8.45 -0.57
C LEU A 15 -11.83 8.17 -1.53
N THR A 16 -12.03 8.50 -2.80
CA THR A 16 -11.00 8.43 -3.84
C THR A 16 -10.88 9.75 -4.57
N LYS A 17 -9.74 9.95 -5.22
CA LYS A 17 -9.57 11.10 -6.12
C LYS A 17 -10.59 11.04 -7.27
N ASP A 18 -11.07 12.21 -7.68
CA ASP A 18 -11.98 12.34 -8.82
C ASP A 18 -11.43 11.64 -10.07
N GLY A 19 -12.27 10.82 -10.72
CA GLY A 19 -11.89 9.98 -11.86
C GLY A 19 -11.33 8.58 -11.52
N LEU A 20 -11.07 8.26 -10.25
CA LEU A 20 -10.66 6.92 -9.82
C LEU A 20 -11.85 6.12 -9.27
N LYS A 21 -11.82 4.80 -9.46
CA LYS A 21 -12.78 3.90 -8.82
C LYS A 21 -12.35 3.61 -7.37
N PRO A 22 -13.29 3.64 -6.41
CA PRO A 22 -13.01 3.20 -5.05
C PRO A 22 -12.62 1.72 -5.04
N GLU A 23 -11.51 1.43 -4.35
CA GLU A 23 -11.10 0.07 -4.03
C GLU A 23 -12.05 -0.47 -2.97
N HIS A 24 -12.60 -1.67 -3.15
CA HIS A 24 -13.52 -2.31 -2.19
C HIS A 24 -13.00 -3.66 -1.67
N ASP A 25 -11.87 -4.14 -2.18
CA ASP A 25 -11.22 -5.33 -1.64
C ASP A 25 -10.56 -5.03 -0.28
N LEU A 26 -11.04 -5.70 0.77
CA LEU A 26 -10.55 -5.52 2.14
C LEU A 26 -9.06 -5.89 2.30
N ASN A 27 -8.56 -6.88 1.57
CA ASN A 27 -7.17 -7.29 1.66
C ASN A 27 -6.26 -6.23 1.03
N VAL A 28 -6.66 -5.67 -0.11
CA VAL A 28 -5.93 -4.59 -0.79
C VAL A 28 -5.96 -3.31 0.05
N GLN A 29 -7.09 -2.97 0.65
CA GLN A 29 -7.22 -1.84 1.56
C GLN A 29 -6.34 -2.01 2.81
N PHE A 30 -6.33 -3.22 3.40
CA PHE A 30 -5.51 -3.53 4.56
C PHE A 30 -4.01 -3.45 4.24
N LEU A 31 -3.59 -3.98 3.09
CA LEU A 31 -2.21 -3.84 2.61
C LEU A 31 -1.80 -2.38 2.46
N LYS A 32 -2.65 -1.56 1.83
CA LYS A 32 -2.42 -0.11 1.67
C LYS A 32 -2.29 0.59 3.03
N LEU A 33 -3.12 0.24 4.00
CA LEU A 33 -3.05 0.76 5.37
C LEU A 33 -1.71 0.39 6.03
N GLN A 34 -1.35 -0.90 6.03
CA GLN A 34 -0.11 -1.37 6.65
C GLN A 34 1.13 -0.75 6.01
N ASN A 35 1.19 -0.70 4.68
CA ASN A 35 2.31 -0.10 3.96
C ASN A 35 2.42 1.41 4.20
N THR A 36 1.29 2.11 4.31
CA THR A 36 1.31 3.55 4.66
C THR A 36 1.83 3.77 6.07
N LEU A 37 1.43 2.94 7.04
CA LEU A 37 1.95 3.03 8.42
C LEU A 37 3.45 2.72 8.49
N ARG A 38 3.91 1.69 7.79
CA ARG A 38 5.33 1.34 7.69
C ARG A 38 6.14 2.48 7.07
N PHE A 39 5.64 3.09 6.00
CA PHE A 39 6.27 4.25 5.39
C PHE A 39 6.41 5.43 6.36
N ILE A 40 5.36 5.74 7.13
CA ILE A 40 5.40 6.79 8.16
C ILE A 40 6.41 6.42 9.27
N GLY A 41 6.46 5.15 9.65
CA GLY A 41 7.40 4.58 10.61
C GLY A 41 8.84 4.42 10.10
N LYS A 42 9.12 4.78 8.83
CA LYS A 42 10.40 4.55 8.15
C LYS A 42 10.84 3.07 8.12
N GLU A 43 9.86 2.17 8.13
CA GLU A 43 10.06 0.73 7.95
C GLU A 43 9.97 0.34 6.47
N GLU A 44 10.50 -0.85 6.16
CA GLU A 44 10.41 -1.43 4.81
C GLU A 44 8.96 -1.79 4.46
N LEU A 45 8.57 -1.58 3.20
CA LEU A 45 7.23 -1.86 2.70
C LEU A 45 7.02 -3.36 2.53
N ILE A 46 5.81 -3.85 2.81
CA ILE A 46 5.45 -5.25 2.55
C ILE A 46 5.32 -5.43 1.04
N ASN A 47 6.22 -6.25 0.49
CA ASN A 47 6.17 -6.72 -0.90
C ASN A 47 5.73 -8.19 -0.91
N HIS A 48 4.58 -8.50 -1.50
CA HIS A 48 4.07 -9.88 -1.60
C HIS A 48 4.82 -10.76 -2.60
N LEU A 49 5.98 -10.33 -3.10
CA LEU A 49 6.78 -11.11 -4.04
C LEU A 49 7.43 -12.32 -3.34
N GLY A 50 7.57 -12.30 -2.01
CA GLY A 50 8.18 -13.41 -1.25
C GLY A 50 9.65 -13.68 -1.60
N LEU A 51 10.27 -12.80 -2.40
CA LEU A 51 11.62 -12.96 -2.92
C LEU A 51 12.70 -12.75 -1.84
N THR A 52 12.34 -12.16 -0.69
CA THR A 52 13.21 -12.09 0.49
C THR A 52 13.56 -13.45 1.06
N TYR A 53 12.64 -14.41 0.96
CA TYR A 53 12.94 -15.79 1.35
C TYR A 53 14.05 -16.42 0.48
N TYR A 54 14.20 -15.92 -0.75
CA TYR A 54 15.22 -16.34 -1.70
C TYR A 54 16.45 -15.42 -1.72
N GLY A 55 16.62 -14.57 -0.70
CA GLY A 55 17.82 -13.73 -0.54
C GLY A 55 17.92 -12.55 -1.52
N HIS A 56 16.83 -12.16 -2.18
CA HIS A 56 16.79 -10.91 -2.94
C HIS A 56 16.54 -9.73 -2.00
N ASP A 57 17.37 -8.69 -2.13
CA ASP A 57 17.27 -7.46 -1.35
C ASP A 57 16.07 -6.62 -1.85
N GLU A 58 15.11 -6.34 -0.96
CA GLU A 58 13.83 -5.68 -1.31
C GLU A 58 14.03 -4.28 -1.90
N LYS A 59 15.18 -3.66 -1.60
CA LYS A 59 15.55 -2.33 -2.07
C LYS A 59 15.82 -2.29 -3.57
N GLU A 60 16.11 -3.42 -4.20
CA GLU A 60 16.30 -3.54 -5.65
C GLU A 60 14.95 -3.48 -6.38
N ALA A 61 13.95 -4.24 -5.90
CA ALA A 61 12.65 -4.41 -6.54
C ALA A 61 11.81 -3.11 -6.57
N SER A 62 11.99 -2.24 -5.56
CA SER A 62 11.30 -0.94 -5.47
C SER A 62 11.88 0.12 -6.43
N ARG A 63 13.12 -0.02 -6.90
CA ARG A 63 13.77 0.94 -7.82
C ARG A 63 13.38 0.74 -9.28
N ILE A 64 12.81 -0.41 -9.64
CA ILE A 64 12.47 -0.77 -11.02
C ILE A 64 11.09 -0.24 -11.43
N GLY A 65 10.37 0.40 -10.50
CA GLY A 65 9.01 0.91 -10.68
C GLY A 65 8.90 2.42 -10.89
N ASN A 66 9.95 3.11 -11.35
CA ASN A 66 9.91 4.55 -11.66
C ASN A 66 10.55 4.84 -13.01
#